data_AF-A0A447TMC0-F1
#
_entry.id   AF-A0A447TMC0-F1
#
_cell.length_a   1.000
_cell.length_b   1.000
_cell.length_c   1.000
_cell.angle_alpha   90.00
_cell.angle_beta   90.00
_cell.angle_gamma   90.00
#
_symmetry.space_group_name_H-M   'P 1'
#
loop_
_entity.id
_entity.type
_entity.pdbx_description
1 polymer ?
#
loop_
_entity_poly.entity_id
_entity_poly.type
_entity_poly.pdbx_seq_one_letter_code
_entity_poly.pdbx_strand_id
1 'polypeptide(L)'
;MLAHCIFSVISAIYWMCSNGAKSVPKLLKELERQQRKLQAWVEVPGVDQDRIEALRQQLKSAGSVLISAPRIGQQLREDRLIALVRQRLSIPGGCCSFDLPTLHIWLHLQQAQRDAQIESWLASLNPLTQALTLVLDLIRNSAPFRKQTSLNGFLSG
;
A
#
# COMPACT_ATOMS: atom_id res chain seq x y z
N MET A 1 -8.76 -6.94 22.38
CA MET A 1 -8.23 -7.53 21.12
C MET A 1 -8.95 -6.99 19.90
N LEU A 2 -10.29 -7.15 19.78
CA LEU A 2 -11.10 -6.60 18.67
C LEU A 2 -10.92 -5.09 18.44
N ALA A 3 -10.99 -4.27 19.49
CA ALA A 3 -10.80 -2.81 19.37
C ALA A 3 -9.41 -2.40 18.84
N HIS A 4 -8.36 -3.19 19.13
CA HIS A 4 -7.00 -2.93 18.66
C HIS A 4 -6.85 -3.26 17.17
N CYS A 5 -7.39 -4.40 16.71
CA CYS A 5 -7.42 -4.76 15.29
C CYS A 5 -8.24 -3.76 14.47
N ILE A 6 -9.39 -3.34 14.99
CA ILE A 6 -10.25 -2.31 14.43
C ILE A 6 -9.45 -1.00 14.28
N PHE A 7 -8.79 -0.52 15.33
CA PHE A 7 -7.99 0.70 15.28
C PHE A 7 -6.81 0.63 14.30
N SER A 8 -6.08 -0.49 14.23
CA SER A 8 -4.98 -0.67 13.27
C SER A 8 -5.45 -0.69 11.82
N VAL A 9 -6.58 -1.35 11.53
CA VAL A 9 -7.14 -1.40 10.18
C VAL A 9 -7.70 -0.03 9.79
N ILE A 10 -8.40 0.64 10.70
CA ILE A 10 -8.98 1.95 10.45
C ILE A 10 -7.91 3.04 10.31
N SER A 11 -6.85 3.01 11.11
CA SER A 11 -5.75 3.97 10.98
C SER A 11 -4.99 3.78 9.66
N ALA A 12 -4.78 2.54 9.23
CA ALA A 12 -4.22 2.23 7.91
C ALA A 12 -5.14 2.72 6.79
N ILE A 13 -6.43 2.42 6.86
CA ILE A 13 -7.46 2.90 5.92
C ILE A 13 -7.50 4.42 5.91
N TYR A 14 -7.48 5.09 7.06
CA TYR A 14 -7.49 6.54 7.18
C TYR A 14 -6.24 7.18 6.55
N TRP A 15 -5.07 6.61 6.84
CA TRP A 15 -3.81 7.05 6.25
C TRP A 15 -3.84 6.88 4.73
N MET A 16 -4.35 5.75 4.23
CA MET A 16 -4.50 5.47 2.81
C MET A 16 -5.53 6.38 2.14
N CYS A 17 -6.67 6.61 2.77
CA CYS A 17 -7.65 7.58 2.32
C CYS A 17 -7.04 8.97 2.26
N SER A 18 -6.19 9.37 3.21
CA SER A 18 -5.66 10.73 3.27
C SER A 18 -4.45 10.96 2.37
N ASN A 19 -3.62 9.92 2.17
CA ASN A 19 -2.32 10.03 1.51
C ASN A 19 -2.18 9.18 0.24
N GLY A 20 -2.99 8.14 0.05
CA GLY A 20 -2.89 7.19 -1.06
C GLY A 20 -2.97 7.84 -2.43
N ALA A 21 -3.93 8.74 -2.63
CA ALA A 21 -4.02 9.51 -3.88
C ALA A 21 -2.80 10.43 -4.13
N LYS A 22 -2.15 10.93 -3.06
CA LYS A 22 -0.95 11.78 -3.17
C LYS A 22 0.30 10.98 -3.51
N SER A 23 0.34 9.68 -3.19
CA SER A 23 1.47 8.80 -3.52
C SER A 23 1.46 8.30 -4.96
N VAL A 24 0.30 8.23 -5.63
CA VAL A 24 0.19 7.66 -6.99
C VAL A 24 1.14 8.32 -8.00
N PRO A 25 1.22 9.66 -8.13
CA PRO A 25 2.12 10.27 -9.11
C PRO A 25 3.60 10.00 -8.83
N LYS A 26 3.98 9.92 -7.54
CA LYS A 26 5.35 9.59 -7.14
C LYS A 26 5.68 8.13 -7.48
N LEU A 27 4.73 7.22 -7.26
CA LEU A 27 4.88 5.81 -7.55
C LEU A 27 4.96 5.55 -9.07
N LEU A 28 4.14 6.22 -9.88
CA LEU A 28 4.23 6.14 -11.34
C LEU A 28 5.60 6.61 -11.85
N LYS A 29 6.11 7.74 -11.34
CA LYS A 29 7.47 8.20 -11.66
C LYS A 29 8.54 7.18 -11.25
N GLU A 30 8.36 6.52 -10.11
CA GLU A 30 9.30 5.52 -9.65
C GLU A 30 9.25 4.24 -10.49
N LEU A 31 8.07 3.79 -10.94
CA LEU A 31 7.92 2.68 -11.88
C LEU A 31 8.69 2.96 -13.18
N GLU A 32 8.52 4.15 -13.75
CA GLU A 32 9.28 4.58 -14.94
C GLU A 32 10.79 4.61 -14.68
N ARG A 33 11.21 5.09 -13.50
CA ARG A 33 12.63 5.11 -13.11
C ARG A 33 13.22 3.70 -13.06
N GLN A 34 12.49 2.73 -12.50
CA GLN A 34 12.92 1.33 -12.44
C GLN A 34 12.98 0.70 -13.83
N GLN A 35 12.04 1.01 -14.73
CA GLN A 35 12.11 0.55 -16.12
C GLN A 35 13.37 1.03 -16.85
N ARG A 36 13.72 2.32 -16.69
CA ARG A 36 14.95 2.88 -17.29
C ARG A 36 16.20 2.24 -16.70
N LYS A 37 16.23 1.98 -15.39
CA LYS A 37 17.34 1.27 -14.74
C LYS A 37 17.51 -0.13 -15.33
N LEU A 38 16.43 -0.91 -15.42
CA LEU A 38 16.47 -2.26 -16.01
C LEU A 38 16.96 -2.26 -17.46
N GLN A 39 16.58 -1.24 -18.24
CA GLN A 39 17.04 -1.10 -19.63
C GLN A 39 18.56 -0.94 -19.74
N ALA A 40 19.21 -0.29 -18.78
CA ALA A 40 20.67 -0.15 -18.76
C ALA A 40 21.43 -1.49 -18.55
N TRP A 41 20.75 -2.54 -18.06
CA TRP A 41 21.35 -3.86 -17.86
C TRP A 41 21.27 -4.76 -19.10
N VAL A 42 20.48 -4.39 -20.11
CA VAL A 42 20.27 -5.22 -21.31
C VAL A 42 21.57 -5.44 -22.10
N GLU A 43 22.45 -4.43 -22.10
CA GLU A 43 23.73 -4.46 -22.81
C GLU A 43 24.87 -5.11 -22.01
N VAL A 44 24.61 -5.50 -20.75
CA VAL A 44 25.65 -6.08 -19.87
C VAL A 44 25.83 -7.57 -20.17
N PRO A 45 27.05 -8.04 -20.48
CA PRO A 45 27.32 -9.45 -20.73
C PRO A 45 26.98 -10.34 -19.53
N GLY A 46 26.38 -11.50 -19.78
CA GLY A 46 26.04 -12.49 -18.74
C GLY A 46 24.74 -12.22 -17.99
N VAL A 47 23.98 -11.20 -18.39
CA VAL A 47 22.67 -10.88 -17.83
C VAL A 47 21.56 -11.73 -18.47
N ASP A 48 20.61 -12.18 -17.65
CA ASP A 48 19.40 -12.86 -18.07
C ASP A 48 18.40 -11.85 -18.69
N GLN A 49 18.39 -11.79 -20.03
CA GLN A 49 17.55 -10.84 -20.77
C GLN A 49 16.05 -11.15 -20.67
N ASP A 50 15.67 -12.42 -20.64
CA ASP A 50 14.27 -12.84 -20.55
C ASP A 50 13.67 -12.38 -19.22
N ARG A 51 14.44 -12.52 -18.13
CA ARG A 51 14.01 -12.06 -16.81
C ARG A 51 13.90 -10.54 -16.73
N ILE A 52 14.81 -9.79 -17.37
CA ILE A 52 14.70 -8.33 -17.46
C ILE A 52 13.44 -7.92 -18.19
N GLU A 53 13.16 -8.51 -19.35
CA GLU A 53 12.00 -8.14 -20.14
C GLU A 53 10.69 -8.49 -19.43
N ALA A 54 10.62 -9.65 -18.77
CA ALA A 54 9.49 -10.01 -17.92
C ALA A 54 9.25 -8.98 -16.80
N LEU A 55 10.30 -8.54 -16.10
CA LEU A 55 10.18 -7.51 -15.05
C LEU A 55 9.74 -6.16 -15.63
N ARG A 56 10.24 -5.77 -16.80
CA ARG A 56 9.83 -4.52 -17.47
C ARG A 56 8.35 -4.55 -17.86
N GLN A 57 7.87 -5.69 -18.37
CA GLN A 57 6.46 -5.89 -18.68
C GLN A 57 5.57 -5.84 -17.43
N GLN A 58 6.01 -6.45 -16.32
CA GLN A 58 5.31 -6.36 -15.03
C GLN A 58 5.19 -4.91 -14.55
N LEU A 59 6.28 -4.13 -14.62
CA LEU A 59 6.27 -2.70 -14.27
C LEU A 59 5.31 -1.90 -15.16
N LYS A 60 5.28 -2.19 -16.46
CA LYS A 60 4.39 -1.51 -17.42
C LYS A 60 2.93 -1.82 -17.14
N SER A 61 2.62 -3.10 -16.91
CA SER A 61 1.29 -3.57 -16.54
C SER A 61 0.82 -2.94 -15.24
N ALA A 62 1.64 -2.97 -14.18
CA ALA A 62 1.32 -2.35 -12.90
C ALA A 62 1.09 -0.83 -13.03
N GLY A 63 1.89 -0.14 -13.84
CA GLY A 63 1.68 1.27 -14.16
C GLY A 63 0.34 1.53 -14.88
N SER A 64 0.02 0.72 -15.88
CA SER A 64 -1.27 0.81 -16.59
C SER A 64 -2.46 0.57 -15.66
N VAL A 65 -2.39 -0.48 -14.83
CA VAL A 65 -3.42 -0.79 -13.83
C VAL A 65 -3.59 0.39 -12.88
N LEU A 66 -2.49 0.94 -12.35
CA LEU A 66 -2.52 2.07 -11.42
C LEU A 66 -3.08 3.37 -12.03
N ILE A 67 -2.84 3.62 -13.32
CA ILE A 67 -3.42 4.76 -14.06
C ILE A 67 -4.91 4.58 -14.29
N SER A 68 -5.33 3.36 -14.68
CA SER A 68 -6.73 3.03 -14.95
C SER A 68 -7.57 2.86 -13.69
N ALA A 69 -6.93 2.68 -12.53
CA ALA A 69 -7.62 2.47 -11.28
C ALA A 69 -8.47 3.69 -10.90
N PRO A 70 -9.66 3.46 -10.31
CA PRO A 70 -10.39 4.52 -9.63
C PRO A 70 -9.48 5.23 -8.62
N ARG A 71 -9.83 6.46 -8.27
CA ARG A 71 -9.00 7.26 -7.37
C ARG A 71 -8.73 6.48 -6.08
N ILE A 72 -7.46 6.18 -5.83
CA ILE A 72 -7.06 5.32 -4.72
C ILE A 72 -7.62 5.83 -3.39
N GLY A 73 -8.30 4.94 -2.68
CA GLY A 73 -8.97 5.22 -1.41
C GLY A 73 -10.33 5.90 -1.52
N GLN A 74 -10.88 6.14 -2.72
CA GLN A 74 -12.21 6.72 -2.91
C GLN A 74 -13.31 5.81 -2.37
N GLN A 75 -13.31 4.52 -2.73
CA GLN A 75 -14.27 3.55 -2.23
C GLN A 75 -14.33 3.53 -0.69
N LEU A 76 -13.16 3.57 -0.04
CA LEU A 76 -13.04 3.62 1.41
C LEU A 76 -13.55 4.94 2.01
N ARG A 77 -13.42 6.07 1.29
CA ARG A 77 -13.95 7.37 1.73
C ARG A 77 -15.47 7.44 1.60
N GLU A 78 -16.04 6.75 0.62
CA GLU A 78 -17.47 6.72 0.32
C GLU A 78 -18.21 5.65 1.13
N ASP A 79 -17.49 4.67 1.69
CA ASP A 79 -18.06 3.66 2.57
C ASP A 79 -18.65 4.28 3.84
N ARG A 80 -19.92 3.95 4.11
CA ARG A 80 -20.70 4.51 5.21
C ARG A 80 -20.12 4.14 6.58
N LEU A 81 -19.70 2.90 6.78
CA LEU A 81 -19.16 2.47 8.07
C LEU A 81 -17.82 3.17 8.33
N ILE A 82 -16.94 3.18 7.32
CA ILE A 82 -15.63 3.85 7.43
C ILE A 82 -15.83 5.34 7.69
N ALA A 83 -16.74 6.01 6.98
CA ALA A 83 -17.01 7.44 7.19
C ALA A 83 -17.46 7.76 8.63
N LEU A 84 -18.38 6.97 9.19
CA LEU A 84 -18.86 7.14 10.56
C LEU A 84 -17.74 6.96 11.59
N VAL A 85 -16.92 5.93 11.41
CA VAL A 85 -15.83 5.67 12.35
C VAL A 85 -14.77 6.78 12.25
N ARG A 86 -14.42 7.22 11.03
CA ARG A 86 -13.44 8.30 10.79
C ARG A 86 -13.80 9.61 11.51
N GLN A 87 -15.08 9.95 11.60
CA GLN A 87 -15.52 11.16 12.31
C GLN A 87 -15.27 11.10 13.82
N ARG A 88 -15.21 9.90 14.41
CA ARG A 88 -15.07 9.70 15.86
C ARG A 88 -13.65 9.39 16.31
N LEU A 89 -12.76 8.96 15.40
CA LEU A 89 -11.35 8.65 15.71
C LEU A 89 -10.55 9.83 16.26
N SER A 90 -10.91 11.06 15.89
CA SER A 90 -10.24 12.27 16.38
C SER A 90 -10.64 12.65 17.80
N ILE A 91 -11.63 11.95 18.40
CA ILE A 91 -12.13 12.20 19.74
C ILE A 91 -11.56 11.12 20.67
N PRO A 92 -10.76 11.47 21.69
CA PRO A 92 -10.34 10.53 22.71
C PRO A 92 -11.56 9.86 23.36
N GLY A 93 -11.63 8.52 23.32
CA GLY A 93 -12.76 7.76 23.87
C GLY A 93 -14.02 7.69 22.98
N GLY A 94 -14.07 8.38 21.83
CA GLY A 94 -15.26 8.47 20.98
C GLY A 94 -15.63 7.21 20.18
N CYS A 95 -14.93 6.09 20.41
CA CYS A 95 -15.18 4.81 19.75
C CYS A 95 -15.93 3.82 20.64
N CYS A 96 -16.66 4.30 21.65
CA CYS A 96 -17.47 3.42 22.50
C CYS A 96 -18.72 2.91 21.76
N SER A 97 -19.31 1.81 22.22
CA SER A 97 -20.48 1.19 21.58
C SER A 97 -21.69 2.14 21.48
N PHE A 98 -21.83 3.07 22.42
CA PHE A 98 -22.90 4.07 22.43
C PHE A 98 -22.69 5.17 21.38
N ASP A 99 -21.45 5.59 21.16
CA ASP A 99 -21.10 6.62 20.17
C ASP A 99 -21.11 6.10 18.73
N LEU A 100 -20.87 4.80 18.56
CA LEU A 100 -20.82 4.11 17.27
C LEU A 100 -21.72 2.88 17.23
N PRO A 101 -23.06 3.04 17.31
CA PRO A 101 -24.00 1.92 17.31
C PRO A 101 -23.91 1.10 16.01
N THR A 102 -23.64 1.75 14.87
CA THR A 102 -23.45 1.07 13.57
C THR A 102 -22.23 0.14 13.59
N LEU A 103 -21.11 0.57 14.20
CA LEU A 103 -19.94 -0.28 14.34
C LEU A 103 -20.23 -1.44 15.30
N HIS A 104 -20.94 -1.17 16.39
CA HIS A 104 -21.34 -2.19 17.33
C HIS A 104 -22.18 -3.28 16.65
N ILE A 105 -23.19 -2.91 15.86
CA ILE A 105 -24.01 -3.86 15.08
C ILE A 105 -23.14 -4.62 14.08
N TRP A 106 -22.26 -3.93 13.35
CA TRP A 106 -21.37 -4.55 12.38
C TRP A 106 -20.48 -5.65 12.99
N LEU A 107 -19.98 -5.43 14.21
CA LEU A 107 -19.18 -6.42 14.95
C LEU A 107 -19.98 -7.66 15.36
N HIS A 108 -21.32 -7.59 15.38
CA HIS A 108 -22.20 -8.71 15.68
C HIS A 108 -22.74 -9.42 14.43
N LEU A 109 -22.36 -8.96 13.23
CA LEU A 109 -22.66 -9.70 11.99
C LEU A 109 -21.97 -11.06 11.97
N GLN A 110 -22.32 -11.90 11.01
CA GLN A 110 -21.59 -13.16 10.81
C GLN A 110 -20.16 -12.87 10.33
N GLN A 111 -19.20 -13.70 10.75
CA GLN A 111 -17.78 -13.54 10.39
C GLN A 111 -17.59 -13.42 8.86
N ALA A 112 -18.23 -14.30 8.09
CA ALA A 112 -18.16 -14.28 6.63
C ALA A 112 -18.64 -12.95 6.00
N GLN A 113 -19.64 -12.30 6.59
CA GLN A 113 -20.13 -11.01 6.10
C GLN A 113 -19.12 -9.88 6.36
N ARG A 114 -18.45 -9.92 7.51
CA ARG A 114 -17.36 -8.97 7.81
C ARG A 114 -16.17 -9.20 6.90
N ASP A 115 -15.76 -10.44 6.70
CA ASP A 115 -14.62 -10.79 5.86
C ASP A 115 -14.83 -10.35 4.42
N ALA A 116 -16.01 -10.61 3.84
CA ALA A 116 -16.34 -10.16 2.50
C ALA A 116 -16.26 -8.62 2.34
N GLN A 117 -16.68 -7.86 3.36
CA GLN A 117 -16.56 -6.39 3.34
C GLN A 117 -15.10 -5.94 3.46
N ILE A 118 -14.33 -6.56 4.36
CA ILE A 118 -12.90 -6.25 4.53
C ILE A 118 -12.14 -6.59 3.24
N GLU A 119 -12.40 -7.74 2.62
CA GLU A 119 -11.79 -8.14 1.36
C GLU A 119 -12.10 -7.14 0.25
N SER A 120 -13.35 -6.67 0.14
CA SER A 120 -13.70 -5.62 -0.83
C SER A 120 -12.93 -4.31 -0.60
N TRP A 121 -12.81 -3.89 0.67
CA TRP A 121 -12.02 -2.72 1.03
C TRP A 121 -10.54 -2.88 0.69
N LEU A 122 -9.93 -4.02 0.99
CA LEU A 122 -8.54 -4.31 0.67
C LEU A 122 -8.32 -4.45 -0.84
N ALA A 123 -9.25 -5.08 -1.56
CA ALA A 123 -9.17 -5.26 -3.00
C ALA A 123 -9.15 -3.92 -3.75
N SER A 124 -9.86 -2.90 -3.24
CA SER A 124 -9.83 -1.53 -3.78
C SER A 124 -8.43 -0.90 -3.80
N LEU A 125 -7.49 -1.46 -3.02
CA LEU A 125 -6.13 -0.96 -2.85
C LEU A 125 -5.10 -1.77 -3.64
N ASN A 126 -5.51 -2.89 -4.25
CA ASN A 126 -4.62 -3.78 -4.99
C ASN A 126 -3.76 -3.07 -6.05
N PRO A 127 -4.28 -2.12 -6.85
CA PRO A 127 -3.45 -1.40 -7.82
C PRO A 127 -2.25 -0.69 -7.19
N LEU A 128 -2.44 -0.08 -6.03
CA LEU A 128 -1.37 0.58 -5.29
C LEU A 128 -0.41 -0.44 -4.69
N THR A 129 -0.93 -1.49 -4.05
CA THR A 129 -0.13 -2.52 -3.39
C THR A 129 0.77 -3.26 -4.38
N GLN A 130 0.24 -3.65 -5.55
CA GLN A 130 1.01 -4.33 -6.59
C GLN A 130 2.17 -3.47 -7.10
N ALA A 131 1.91 -2.21 -7.45
CA ALA A 131 2.94 -1.28 -7.90
C ALA A 131 4.00 -1.03 -6.83
N LEU A 132 3.60 -0.86 -5.56
CA LEU A 132 4.50 -0.61 -4.45
C LEU A 132 5.41 -1.81 -4.17
N THR A 133 4.85 -3.02 -4.13
CA THR A 133 5.60 -4.26 -3.91
C THR A 133 6.67 -4.44 -4.98
N LEU A 134 6.31 -4.31 -6.26
CA LEU A 134 7.26 -4.43 -7.37
C LEU A 134 8.42 -3.43 -7.27
N VAL A 135 8.11 -2.16 -6.98
CA VAL A 135 9.13 -1.12 -6.85
C VAL A 135 10.07 -1.40 -5.69
N LEU A 136 9.53 -1.75 -4.52
CA LEU A 136 10.34 -1.99 -3.33
C LEU A 136 11.19 -3.24 -3.49
N ASP A 137 10.68 -4.28 -4.13
CA ASP A 137 11.43 -5.51 -4.40
C ASP A 137 12.60 -5.24 -5.34
N LEU A 138 12.42 -4.43 -6.39
CA LEU A 138 13.54 -4.03 -7.26
C LEU A 138 14.57 -3.18 -6.53
N ILE A 139 14.14 -2.22 -5.71
CA ILE A 139 15.04 -1.38 -4.92
C ILE A 139 15.88 -2.23 -3.97
N ARG A 140 15.24 -3.13 -3.20
CA ARG A 140 15.93 -3.98 -2.22
C ARG A 140 16.95 -4.91 -2.86
N ASN A 141 16.70 -5.36 -4.08
CA ASN A 141 17.60 -6.25 -4.81
C ASN A 141 18.62 -5.51 -5.70
N SER A 142 18.58 -4.18 -5.78
CA SER A 142 19.44 -3.40 -6.67
C SER A 142 20.87 -3.19 -6.15
N ALA A 143 21.15 -3.48 -4.89
CA ALA A 143 22.47 -3.28 -4.29
C ALA A 143 22.86 -4.45 -3.36
N PRO A 144 24.12 -4.94 -3.43
CA PRO A 144 24.60 -5.92 -2.48
C PRO A 144 24.87 -5.28 -1.12
N PHE A 145 24.73 -6.07 -0.06
CA PHE A 145 25.17 -5.66 1.27
C PHE A 145 26.69 -5.49 1.30
N ARG A 146 27.16 -4.34 1.78
CA ARG A 146 28.57 -4.06 1.99
C ARG A 146 28.86 -4.04 3.49
N LYS A 147 29.87 -4.80 3.92
CA LYS A 147 30.33 -4.76 5.31
C LYS A 147 30.91 -3.38 5.59
N GLN A 148 30.42 -2.72 6.63
CA GLN A 148 30.93 -1.44 7.11
C GLN A 148 31.24 -1.53 8.60
N THR A 149 32.23 -0.77 9.04
CA THR A 149 32.64 -0.66 10.44
C THR A 149 32.51 0.80 10.85
N SER A 150 31.83 1.06 11.96
CA SER A 150 31.78 2.41 12.54
C SER A 150 32.99 2.66 13.43
N LEU A 151 33.47 3.90 13.45
CA LEU A 151 34.51 4.35 14.37
C LEU A 151 33.83 5.12 15.51
N ASN A 152 34.01 4.65 16.75
CA ASN A 152 33.40 5.25 17.95
C ASN A 152 31.85 5.34 17.90
N GLY A 153 31.20 4.38 17.24
CA GLY A 153 29.74 4.39 17.07
C GLY A 153 29.23 5.40 16.04
N PHE A 154 30.12 6.07 15.30
CA PHE A 154 29.76 7.01 14.25
C PHE A 154 30.13 6.46 12.86
N LEU A 155 29.23 6.64 11.90
CA LEU A 155 29.38 6.21 10.52
C LEU A 155 28.76 7.28 9.61
N SER A 156 29.57 7.88 8.74
CA SER A 156 29.10 8.78 7.68
C SER A 156 29.17 8.03 6.35
N GLY A 157 28.05 8.01 5.63
CA GLY A 157 27.91 7.40 4.30
C GLY A 157 27.52 8.40 3.24
#